data_AF-A0A9D9DV41-F1
#
_entry.id   AF-A0A9D9DV41-F1
#
_cell.length_a   1.000
_cell.length_b   1.000
_cell.length_c   1.000
_cell.angle_alpha   90.00
_cell.angle_beta   90.00
_cell.angle_gamma   90.00
#
_symmetry.space_group_name_H-M   'P 1'
#
loop_
_entity.id
_entity.type
_entity.pdbx_description
1 polymer ?
#
loop_
_entity_poly.entity_id
_entity_poly.type
_entity_poly.pdbx_seq_one_letter_code
_entity_poly.pdbx_strand_id
1 'polypeptide(L)'
;FKDLKIYYFHNCIYDQLYTTPECRYDKSVETNWVLRNLKSEYKVIFVGDAAMSPTELLSVGGNYYYGVYNEEPGIEWIRKFKNKYKDVIWLNPIKEDRWIHTYGYDTIKLISREVDMYELTVSRMEQALKKLIASK
;
A
#
# COMPACT_ATOMS: atom_id res chain seq x y z
N PHE A 1 -5.22 -18.59 -10.52
CA PHE A 1 -5.66 -17.78 -9.37
C PHE A 1 -6.79 -18.51 -8.68
N LYS A 2 -6.58 -19.05 -7.47
CA LYS A 2 -7.60 -19.85 -6.74
C LYS A 2 -8.28 -19.08 -5.60
N ASP A 3 -7.74 -17.92 -5.22
CA ASP A 3 -8.26 -17.04 -4.17
C ASP A 3 -7.82 -15.58 -4.45
N LEU A 4 -8.70 -14.61 -4.18
CA LEU A 4 -8.46 -13.17 -4.32
C LEU A 4 -9.02 -12.48 -3.07
N LYS A 5 -8.18 -11.69 -2.39
CA LYS A 5 -8.57 -10.86 -1.25
C LYS A 5 -8.42 -9.39 -1.62
N ILE A 6 -9.45 -8.60 -1.36
CA ILE A 6 -9.46 -7.16 -1.62
C ILE A 6 -9.63 -6.45 -0.28
N TYR A 7 -8.79 -5.46 -0.05
CA TYR A 7 -8.83 -4.58 1.11
C TYR A 7 -8.62 -3.14 0.65
N TYR A 8 -9.11 -2.20 1.44
CA TYR A 8 -9.04 -0.77 1.16
C TYR A 8 -8.32 -0.05 2.32
N PHE A 9 -7.76 1.12 2.04
CA PHE A 9 -7.09 1.98 3.01
C PHE A 9 -7.30 3.45 2.60
N HIS A 10 -7.12 4.39 3.53
CA HIS A 10 -7.26 5.82 3.29
C HIS A 10 -5.88 6.47 3.45
N ASN A 11 -5.32 6.96 2.33
CA ASN A 11 -3.96 7.51 2.18
C ASN A 11 -2.82 6.52 2.47
N CYS A 12 -2.75 5.95 3.68
CA CYS A 12 -1.75 4.96 4.07
C CYS A 12 -2.37 3.71 4.73
N ILE A 13 -1.58 2.64 4.80
CA ILE A 13 -1.93 1.43 5.54
C ILE A 13 -1.51 1.63 7.00
N TYR A 14 -2.45 1.42 7.92
CA TYR A 14 -2.24 1.52 9.37
C TYR A 14 -2.60 0.20 10.04
N ASP A 15 -3.12 0.28 11.27
CA ASP A 15 -3.56 -0.85 12.09
C ASP A 15 -4.78 -1.59 11.51
N GLN A 16 -5.57 -0.91 10.67
CA GLN A 16 -6.80 -1.44 10.10
C GLN A 16 -6.78 -1.38 8.57
N LEU A 17 -7.26 -2.45 7.95
CA LEU A 17 -7.60 -2.53 6.55
C LEU A 17 -9.12 -2.62 6.40
N TYR A 18 -9.68 -1.74 5.59
CA TYR A 18 -11.12 -1.73 5.34
C TYR A 18 -11.51 -2.86 4.38
N THR A 19 -12.70 -3.40 4.58
CA THR A 19 -13.27 -4.50 3.77
C THR A 19 -14.29 -4.00 2.75
N THR A 20 -14.67 -2.72 2.83
CA THR A 20 -15.58 -2.06 1.89
C THR A 20 -14.95 -0.75 1.40
N PRO A 21 -15.28 -0.29 0.17
CA PRO A 21 -14.63 0.87 -0.45
C PRO A 21 -14.94 2.19 0.27
N GLU A 22 -16.00 2.27 1.07
CA GLU A 22 -16.35 3.45 1.86
C GLU A 22 -15.34 3.73 2.99
N CYS A 23 -14.39 2.82 3.24
CA CYS A 23 -13.35 2.95 4.26
C CYS A 23 -13.93 3.22 5.66
N ARG A 24 -15.00 2.51 6.02
CA ARG A 24 -15.63 2.65 7.34
C ARG A 24 -14.89 1.83 8.39
N TYR A 25 -14.55 2.45 9.52
CA TYR A 25 -13.83 1.79 10.61
C TYR A 25 -14.55 0.55 11.16
N ASP A 26 -15.89 0.57 11.25
CA ASP A 26 -16.70 -0.58 11.67
C ASP A 26 -16.73 -1.73 10.64
N LYS A 27 -16.19 -1.50 9.45
CA LYS A 27 -16.04 -2.47 8.34
C LYS A 27 -14.58 -2.71 8.04
N SER A 28 -13.76 -2.92 9.07
CA SER A 28 -12.32 -3.18 8.94
C SER A 28 -11.89 -4.48 9.60
N VAL A 29 -10.68 -4.91 9.26
CA VAL A 29 -9.95 -6.01 9.89
C VAL A 29 -8.55 -5.54 10.26
N GLU A 30 -8.01 -6.06 11.36
CA GLU A 30 -6.66 -5.71 11.77
C GLU A 30 -5.65 -6.07 10.68
N THR A 31 -4.80 -5.12 10.30
CA THR A 31 -3.73 -5.35 9.32
C THR A 31 -2.79 -6.47 9.80
N ASN A 32 -2.50 -6.53 11.11
CA ASN A 32 -1.76 -7.62 11.71
C ASN A 32 -2.48 -8.97 11.60
N TRP A 33 -3.82 -9.01 11.67
CA TRP A 33 -4.57 -10.24 11.42
C TRP A 33 -4.40 -10.71 9.98
N VAL A 34 -4.45 -9.81 8.98
CA VAL A 34 -4.17 -10.12 7.58
C VAL A 34 -2.73 -10.64 7.41
N LEU A 35 -1.76 -9.98 8.03
CA LEU A 35 -0.35 -10.39 8.04
C LEU A 35 -0.10 -11.71 8.80
N ARG A 36 -0.97 -12.16 9.69
CA ARG A 36 -0.83 -13.48 10.33
C ARG A 36 -1.54 -14.60 9.55
N ASN A 37 -2.70 -14.31 8.95
CA ASN A 37 -3.60 -15.35 8.44
C ASN A 37 -3.46 -15.63 6.94
N LEU A 38 -3.02 -14.66 6.13
CA LEU A 38 -2.77 -14.91 4.70
C LEU A 38 -1.39 -15.55 4.50
N LYS A 39 -1.25 -16.48 3.57
CA LYS A 39 0.03 -17.16 3.32
C LYS A 39 1.03 -16.20 2.64
N SER A 40 2.33 -16.36 2.90
CA SER A 40 3.39 -15.55 2.24
C SER A 40 3.49 -15.76 0.72
N GLU A 41 2.87 -16.82 0.19
CA GLU A 41 2.74 -17.10 -1.25
C GLU A 41 1.80 -16.13 -1.99
N TYR A 42 1.01 -15.34 -1.26
CA TYR A 42 0.20 -14.30 -1.88
C TYR A 42 1.09 -13.25 -2.55
N LYS A 43 0.63 -12.78 -3.71
CA LYS A 43 1.19 -11.64 -4.43
C LYS A 43 0.39 -10.40 -4.04
N VAL A 44 1.08 -9.33 -3.65
CA VAL A 44 0.47 -8.10 -3.15
C VAL A 44 0.57 -7.01 -4.21
N ILE A 45 -0.57 -6.38 -4.48
CA ILE A 45 -0.66 -5.24 -5.39
C ILE A 45 -1.30 -4.10 -4.59
N PHE A 46 -0.52 -3.08 -4.26
CA PHE A 46 -1.05 -1.83 -3.78
C PHE A 46 -1.55 -1.01 -4.96
N VAL A 47 -2.66 -0.30 -4.79
CA VAL A 47 -3.21 0.60 -5.81
C VAL A 47 -3.56 1.91 -5.12
N GLY A 48 -2.90 3.00 -5.51
CA GLY A 48 -3.06 4.32 -4.90
C GLY A 48 -2.00 5.28 -5.41
N ASP A 49 -2.21 6.58 -5.21
CA ASP A 49 -1.31 7.62 -5.73
C ASP A 49 -0.01 7.80 -4.92
N ALA A 50 0.09 7.18 -3.74
CA ALA A 50 1.18 7.32 -2.79
C ALA A 50 1.44 8.78 -2.36
N ALA A 51 0.49 9.68 -2.65
CA ALA A 51 0.58 11.11 -2.43
C ALA A 51 -0.21 11.48 -1.18
N MET A 52 0.46 11.70 -0.05
CA MET A 52 -0.18 11.98 1.23
C MET A 52 0.62 12.99 2.05
N SER A 53 0.07 13.45 3.17
CA SER A 53 0.85 14.26 4.10
C SER A 53 2.04 13.43 4.63
N PRO A 54 3.26 14.00 4.74
CA PRO A 54 4.38 13.28 5.36
C PRO A 54 4.07 12.76 6.76
N THR A 55 3.23 13.45 7.52
CA THR A 55 2.82 13.03 8.86
C THR A 55 2.02 11.73 8.83
N GLU A 56 1.17 11.55 7.82
CA GLU A 56 0.37 10.33 7.65
C GLU A 56 1.25 9.11 7.36
N LEU A 57 2.40 9.30 6.72
CA LEU A 57 3.33 8.22 6.40
C LEU A 57 4.38 7.97 7.49
N LEU A 58 4.89 9.04 8.10
CA LEU A 58 6.13 9.00 8.91
C LEU A 58 5.92 9.21 10.41
N SER A 59 4.75 9.70 10.84
CA SER A 59 4.51 10.02 12.25
C SER A 59 3.75 8.92 12.97
N VAL A 60 4.16 8.68 14.22
CA VAL A 60 3.34 8.03 15.24
C VAL A 60 2.13 8.93 15.51
N GLY A 61 0.93 8.36 15.59
CA GLY A 61 -0.33 9.11 15.69
C GLY A 61 -0.74 9.84 14.40
N GLY A 62 -0.08 9.57 13.26
CA GLY A 62 -0.41 10.13 11.95
C GLY A 62 -1.67 9.56 11.28
N ASN A 63 -2.41 8.67 11.95
CA ASN A 63 -3.64 8.09 11.41
C ASN A 63 -4.68 9.18 11.10
N TYR A 64 -5.27 9.14 9.90
CA TYR A 64 -6.30 10.06 9.46
C TYR A 64 -7.59 9.99 10.31
N TYR A 65 -7.93 8.82 10.83
CA TYR A 65 -9.20 8.62 11.53
C TYR A 65 -9.21 9.31 12.89
N TYR A 66 -10.14 10.24 13.09
CA TYR A 66 -10.23 11.03 14.31
C TYR A 66 -10.41 10.14 15.55
N GLY A 67 -9.56 10.36 16.57
CA GLY A 67 -9.59 9.62 17.82
C GLY A 67 -8.87 8.26 17.79
N VAL A 68 -8.21 7.91 16.68
CA VAL A 68 -7.38 6.70 16.58
C VAL A 68 -5.90 7.08 16.62
N TYR A 69 -5.14 6.38 17.45
CA TYR A 69 -3.70 6.57 17.59
C TYR A 69 -2.97 5.31 17.10
N ASN A 70 -2.12 5.47 16.08
CA ASN A 70 -1.24 4.40 15.61
C ASN A 70 0.14 4.52 16.28
N GLU A 71 0.60 3.44 16.91
CA GLU A 71 1.94 3.38 17.52
C GLU A 71 3.05 3.26 16.47
N GLU A 72 2.73 2.73 15.29
CA GLU A 72 3.67 2.51 14.20
C GLU A 72 3.39 3.44 13.01
N PRO A 73 4.41 4.14 12.47
CA PRO A 73 4.26 4.93 11.25
C PRO A 73 3.75 4.12 10.05
N GLY A 74 3.01 4.77 9.14
CA GLY A 74 2.47 4.15 7.93
C GLY A 74 3.53 3.40 7.09
N ILE A 75 4.75 3.94 6.99
CA ILE A 75 5.84 3.32 6.24
C ILE A 75 6.25 1.95 6.80
N GLU A 76 6.11 1.72 8.11
CA GLU A 76 6.42 0.43 8.72
C GLU A 76 5.46 -0.66 8.27
N TRP A 77 4.20 -0.33 8.01
CA TRP A 77 3.25 -1.27 7.45
C TRP A 77 3.65 -1.72 6.05
N ILE A 78 4.07 -0.80 5.19
CA ILE A 78 4.59 -1.13 3.85
C ILE A 78 5.79 -2.08 3.96
N ARG A 79 6.72 -1.80 4.88
CA ARG A 79 7.89 -2.66 5.17
C ARG A 79 7.47 -4.04 5.66
N LYS A 80 6.48 -4.15 6.54
CA LYS A 80 5.96 -5.45 7.02
C LYS A 80 5.36 -6.28 5.88
N PHE A 81 4.60 -5.66 4.97
CA PHE A 81 4.10 -6.35 3.78
C PHE A 81 5.26 -6.85 2.90
N LYS A 82 6.25 -6.00 2.61
CA LYS A 82 7.44 -6.37 1.85
C LYS A 82 8.25 -7.50 2.51
N ASN A 83 8.37 -7.48 3.84
CA ASN A 83 9.11 -8.50 4.59
C ASN A 83 8.40 -9.85 4.57
N LYS A 84 7.06 -9.86 4.54
CA LYS A 84 6.27 -11.09 4.56
C LYS A 84 6.07 -11.69 3.17
N TYR A 85 5.73 -10.87 2.18
CA TYR A 85 5.38 -11.31 0.83
C TYR A 85 6.54 -11.03 -0.11
N LYS A 86 7.00 -12.03 -0.85
CA LYS A 86 8.12 -11.88 -1.79
C LYS A 86 7.76 -10.97 -2.98
N ASP A 87 6.49 -10.96 -3.34
CA ASP A 87 5.98 -10.36 -4.56
C ASP A 87 5.05 -9.19 -4.22
N VAL A 88 5.62 -8.00 -4.15
CA VAL A 88 4.91 -6.77 -3.79
C VAL A 88 5.19 -5.69 -4.82
N ILE A 89 4.13 -5.12 -5.38
CA ILE A 89 4.20 -3.98 -6.28
C ILE A 89 3.22 -2.88 -5.85
N TRP A 90 3.44 -1.67 -6.34
CA TRP A 90 2.53 -0.55 -6.20
C TRP A 90 2.13 0.00 -7.58
N LEU A 91 0.84 0.14 -7.82
CA LEU A 91 0.30 0.75 -9.03
C LEU A 91 -0.20 2.16 -8.72
N ASN A 92 0.39 3.15 -9.39
CA ASN A 92 0.17 4.57 -9.13
C ASN A 92 -0.60 5.23 -10.29
N PRO A 93 -1.81 5.78 -10.06
CA PRO A 93 -2.58 6.46 -11.11
C PRO A 93 -1.98 7.81 -11.56
N ILE A 94 -1.06 8.40 -10.81
CA ILE A 94 -0.32 9.59 -11.24
C ILE A 94 0.72 9.15 -12.27
N LYS A 95 0.79 9.88 -13.39
CA LYS A 95 1.83 9.69 -14.41
C LYS A 95 3.22 9.82 -13.81
N GLU A 96 4.13 8.93 -14.20
CA GLU A 96 5.45 8.84 -13.57
C GLU A 96 6.29 10.11 -13.74
N ASP A 97 6.17 10.77 -14.89
CA ASP A 97 6.80 12.06 -15.16
C ASP A 97 6.30 13.20 -14.25
N ARG A 98 5.14 13.03 -13.60
CA ARG A 98 4.55 13.99 -12.67
C ARG A 98 4.86 13.71 -11.21
N TRP A 99 5.42 12.55 -10.86
CA TRP A 99 5.66 12.20 -9.45
C TRP A 99 6.50 13.26 -8.71
N ILE A 100 7.53 13.81 -9.37
CA ILE A 100 8.42 14.83 -8.79
C ILE A 100 7.77 16.22 -8.65
N HIS A 101 6.62 16.45 -9.28
CA HIS A 101 5.93 17.75 -9.31
C HIS A 101 4.57 17.70 -8.59
N THR A 102 4.16 16.52 -8.12
CA THR A 102 2.87 16.35 -7.47
C THR A 102 2.98 16.69 -5.98
N TYR A 103 1.90 17.22 -5.41
CA TYR A 103 1.77 17.27 -3.95
C TYR A 103 1.99 15.86 -3.37
N GLY A 104 2.78 15.75 -2.29
CA GLY A 104 3.18 14.44 -1.76
C GLY A 104 4.34 13.78 -2.53
N TYR A 105 5.08 14.50 -3.39
CA TYR A 105 6.27 13.94 -4.08
C TYR A 105 7.25 13.26 -3.13
N ASP A 106 7.41 13.77 -1.90
CA ASP A 106 8.26 13.17 -0.87
C ASP A 106 7.76 11.79 -0.44
N THR A 107 6.45 11.62 -0.21
CA THR A 107 5.87 10.32 0.17
C THR A 107 5.89 9.34 -1.00
N ILE A 108 5.57 9.80 -2.22
CA ILE A 108 5.70 9.01 -3.45
C ILE A 108 7.13 8.47 -3.59
N LYS A 109 8.13 9.35 -3.41
CA LYS A 109 9.56 9.00 -3.49
C LYS A 109 10.02 8.05 -2.38
N LEU A 110 9.46 8.17 -1.17
CA LEU A 110 9.77 7.25 -0.08
C LEU A 110 9.17 5.87 -0.33
N ILE A 111 7.89 5.80 -0.73
CA ILE A 111 7.19 4.55 -1.02
C ILE A 111 7.84 3.82 -2.20
N SER A 112 8.24 4.53 -3.26
CA SER A 112 8.91 3.94 -4.42
C SER A 112 10.31 3.36 -4.14
N ARG A 113 10.93 3.75 -3.03
CA ARG A 113 12.17 3.12 -2.53
C ARG A 113 11.89 1.83 -1.77
N GLU A 114 10.71 1.73 -1.16
CA GLU A 114 10.32 0.55 -0.40
C GLU A 114 9.78 -0.55 -1.32
N VAL A 115 8.97 -0.22 -2.33
CA VAL A 115 8.33 -1.20 -3.22
C VAL A 115 8.43 -0.79 -4.68
N ASP A 116 8.52 -1.78 -5.58
CA ASP A 116 8.53 -1.55 -7.02
C ASP A 116 7.21 -0.90 -7.44
N MET A 117 7.29 0.37 -7.85
CA MET A 117 6.11 1.18 -8.19
C MET A 117 6.05 1.43 -9.71
N TYR A 118 4.86 1.30 -10.26
CA TYR A 118 4.58 1.44 -11.69
C TYR A 118 3.39 2.37 -11.90
N GLU A 119 3.43 3.21 -12.93
CA GLU A 119 2.25 3.97 -13.36
C GLU A 119 1.10 3.02 -13.76
N LEU A 120 -0.15 3.37 -13.46
CA LEU A 120 -1.34 2.58 -13.76
C LEU A 120 -1.76 2.77 -15.23
N THR A 121 -0.93 2.28 -16.15
CA THR A 121 -1.24 2.14 -17.59
C THR A 121 -1.15 0.69 -18.02
N VAL A 122 -1.80 0.32 -19.12
CA VAL A 122 -1.78 -1.07 -19.63
C VAL A 122 -0.35 -1.60 -19.79
N SER A 123 0.53 -0.83 -20.45
CA SER A 123 1.92 -1.24 -20.67
C SER A 123 2.71 -1.44 -19.37
N ARG A 124 2.48 -0.59 -18.37
CA ARG A 124 3.15 -0.66 -17.07
C ARG A 124 2.58 -1.77 -16.18
N MET A 125 1.26 -2.00 -16.22
CA MET A 125 0.64 -3.15 -15.58
C MET A 125 1.19 -4.47 -16.11
N GLU A 126 1.40 -4.60 -17.43
CA GLU A 126 2.04 -5.79 -18.00
C GLU A 126 3.45 -6.01 -17.44
N GLN A 127 4.25 -4.95 -17.29
CA GLN A 127 5.58 -5.03 -16.69
C GLN A 127 5.50 -5.47 -15.22
N ALA A 128 4.59 -4.88 -14.46
CA ALA A 128 4.39 -5.20 -13.06
C ALA A 128 3.91 -6.66 -12.85
N LEU A 129 2.99 -7.14 -13.69
CA LEU A 129 2.54 -8.54 -13.67
C LEU A 129 3.66 -9.51 -14.06
N LYS A 130 4.49 -9.17 -15.05
CA LYS A 130 5.68 -9.98 -15.41
C LYS A 130 6.63 -10.10 -14.22
N LYS A 131 6.89 -9.02 -13.50
CA LYS A 131 7.71 -9.01 -12.28
C LYS A 131 7.13 -9.95 -11.22
N LEU A 132 5.83 -9.87 -10.98
CA LEU A 132 5.13 -10.74 -10.04
C LEU A 132 5.22 -12.23 -10.44
N ILE A 133 5.19 -12.57 -11.72
CA ILE A 133 5.24 -13.98 -12.18
C ILE A 133 6.67 -14.53 -12.23
N ALA A 134 7.67 -13.68 -12.52
CA ALA A 134 9.06 -14.10 -12.69
C ALA A 134 9.78 -14.47 -11.38
N SER A 135 9.25 -14.04 -10.24
CA SER A 135 9.77 -14.38 -8.91
C SER A 135 9.53 -15.87 -8.63
N LYS A 136 10.62 -16.64 -8.55
CA LYS A 136 10.62 -18.06 -8.17
C LYS A 136 11.10 -18.22 -6.74
#